data_AF-A0A920R466-F1
#
_entry.id   AF-A0A920R466-F1
#
_cell.length_a   1.000
_cell.length_b   1.000
_cell.length_c   1.000
_cell.angle_alpha   90.00
_cell.angle_beta   90.00
_cell.angle_gamma   90.00
#
_symmetry.space_group_name_H-M   'P 1'
#
loop_
_entity.id
_entity.type
_entity.pdbx_description
1 polymer ?
#
loop_
_entity_poly.entity_id
_entity_poly.type
_entity_poly.pdbx_seq_one_letter_code
_entity_poly.pdbx_strand_id
1 'polypeptide(L)' 'MSWGPGPDSWDKLAPMVNWVENPGIAPDFVTAEHRTNGQVDNQRLVCAYPQQAQYVGPFGGANDPNNWIAENFQCRDE' A
#
# COMPACT_ATOMS: atom_id res chain seq x y z
N MET A 1 -5.43 0.68 20.88
CA MET A 1 -4.16 1.37 20.60
C MET A 1 -3.87 1.14 19.14
N SER A 2 -4.19 2.10 18.26
CA SER A 2 -3.78 2.01 16.85
C SER A 2 -2.40 2.68 16.71
N TRP A 3 -1.53 2.06 15.93
CA TRP A 3 -0.15 2.48 15.73
C TRP A 3 -0.11 3.60 14.68
N GLY A 4 -0.64 4.77 15.03
CA GLY A 4 -0.67 5.94 14.14
C GLY A 4 -1.72 5.88 13.03
N PRO A 5 -1.88 6.96 12.23
CA PRO A 5 -2.92 7.10 11.21
C PRO A 5 -2.55 6.48 9.85
N GLY A 6 -1.40 5.80 9.77
CA GLY A 6 -0.88 5.22 8.53
C GLY A 6 -1.41 3.82 8.29
N PRO A 7 -1.43 3.35 7.02
CA PRO A 7 -1.70 1.94 6.70
C PRO A 7 -0.67 1.01 7.34
N ASP A 8 -1.09 0.22 8.33
CA ASP A 8 -0.22 -0.63 9.15
C ASP A 8 -0.52 -2.14 9.01
N SER A 9 -1.63 -2.49 8.35
CA SER A 9 -2.10 -3.86 8.19
C SER A 9 -2.00 -4.35 6.74
N TRP A 10 -1.44 -5.54 6.54
CA TRP A 10 -1.42 -6.24 5.24
C TRP A 10 -1.16 -7.73 5.45
N ASP A 11 -1.53 -8.56 4.47
CA ASP A 11 -1.20 -9.99 4.49
C ASP A 11 0.28 -10.19 4.16
N LYS A 12 1.05 -10.61 5.16
CA LYS A 12 2.49 -10.87 5.05
C LYS A 12 2.81 -12.27 4.54
N LEU A 13 1.87 -13.22 4.66
CA LEU A 13 2.10 -14.62 4.33
C LEU A 13 1.90 -14.88 2.85
N ALA A 14 0.80 -14.41 2.26
CA ALA A 14 0.53 -14.62 0.83
C ALA A 14 1.67 -14.18 -0.11
N PRO A 15 2.20 -12.93 -0.01
CA PRO A 15 3.30 -12.49 -0.87
C PRO A 15 4.60 -13.26 -0.61
N MET A 16 4.86 -13.65 0.64
CA MET A 16 6.04 -14.44 0.99
C MET A 16 5.97 -15.86 0.42
N VAL A 17 4.82 -16.53 0.57
CA VAL A 17 4.59 -17.87 0.01
C VAL A 17 4.73 -17.83 -1.51
N ASN A 18 4.09 -16.85 -2.16
CA ASN A 18 4.19 -16.72 -3.61
C ASN A 18 5.64 -16.53 -4.08
N TRP A 19 6.44 -15.73 -3.36
CA TRP A 19 7.85 -15.51 -3.71
C TRP A 19 8.71 -16.77 -3.53
N VAL A 20 8.47 -17.54 -2.47
CA VAL A 20 9.22 -18.79 -2.20
C VAL A 20 8.85 -19.89 -3.20
N GLU A 21 7.56 -20.04 -3.51
CA GLU A 21 7.06 -21.09 -4.40
C GLU A 21 7.25 -20.76 -5.89
N ASN A 22 7.29 -19.47 -6.26
CA ASN A 22 7.55 -19.00 -7.62
C ASN A 22 8.88 -18.21 -7.67
N PRO A 23 10.02 -18.92 -7.68
CA PRO A 23 11.33 -18.28 -7.63
C PRO A 23 11.51 -17.31 -8.80
N GLY A 24 12.00 -16.12 -8.49
CA GLY A 24 12.21 -15.04 -9.46
C GLY A 24 11.06 -14.03 -9.56
N ILE A 25 9.93 -14.25 -8.87
CA ILE A 25 8.78 -13.32 -8.83
C ILE A 25 8.68 -12.70 -7.44
N ALA A 26 9.62 -11.81 -7.12
CA ALA A 26 9.51 -10.98 -5.91
C ALA A 26 8.41 -9.92 -6.11
N PRO A 27 7.67 -9.53 -5.05
CA PRO A 27 6.67 -8.48 -5.16
C PRO A 27 7.33 -7.11 -5.32
N ASP A 28 6.92 -6.36 -6.34
CA ASP A 28 7.31 -4.94 -6.50
C ASP A 28 6.68 -4.05 -5.41
N PHE A 29 5.50 -4.46 -4.92
CA PHE A 29 4.81 -3.82 -3.81
C PHE A 29 3.83 -4.79 -3.13
N VAL A 30 3.36 -4.39 -1.96
CA VAL A 30 2.20 -4.99 -1.27
C VAL A 30 1.23 -3.88 -0.86
N THR A 31 -0.08 -4.15 -0.89
CA THR A 31 -1.08 -3.17 -0.45
C THR A 31 -1.26 -3.24 1.06
N ALA A 32 -1.03 -2.12 1.74
CA ALA A 32 -1.33 -1.94 3.15
C ALA A 32 -2.58 -1.10 3.36
N GLU A 33 -3.27 -1.38 4.46
CA GLU A 33 -4.54 -0.77 4.84
C GLU A 33 -4.48 -0.23 6.26
N HIS A 34 -5.13 0.91 6.48
CA HIS A 34 -5.60 1.33 7.80
C HIS A 34 -7.11 1.09 7.85
N ARG A 35 -7.62 0.76 9.05
CA ARG A 35 -9.04 0.51 9.26
C ARG A 35 -9.56 1.25 10.49
N THR A 36 -10.65 1.99 10.31
CA THR A 36 -11.44 2.56 11.40
C THR A 36 -12.76 1.81 11.50
N ASN A 37 -13.08 1.29 12.70
CA ASN A 37 -14.30 0.51 12.94
C ASN A 37 -14.50 -0.66 11.94
N GLY A 38 -13.41 -1.30 11.54
CA GLY A 38 -13.39 -2.42 10.60
C GLY A 38 -13.49 -2.03 9.12
N GLN A 39 -13.75 -0.77 8.80
CA GLN A 39 -13.80 -0.25 7.43
C GLN A 39 -12.43 0.28 7.01
N VAL A 40 -12.00 -0.04 5.80
CA VAL A 40 -10.79 0.52 5.19
C VAL A 40 -11.03 2.00 4.90
N ASP A 41 -10.16 2.85 5.41
CA ASP A 41 -10.23 4.31 5.22
C ASP A 41 -8.92 4.91 4.66
N ASN A 42 -7.87 4.09 4.53
CA ASN A 42 -6.62 4.47 3.90
C ASN A 42 -5.91 3.24 3.34
N GLN A 43 -5.55 3.27 2.06
CA GLN A 43 -4.69 2.27 1.43
C GLN A 43 -3.44 2.93 0.85
N ARG A 44 -2.30 2.25 0.99
CA ARG A 44 -1.05 2.61 0.29
C ARG A 44 -0.31 1.38 -0.19
N LEU A 45 0.46 1.56 -1.25
CA LEU A 45 1.48 0.60 -1.65
C LEU A 45 2.67 0.70 -0.69
N VAL A 46 3.08 -0.42 -0.09
CA VAL A 46 4.41 -0.57 0.50
C VAL A 46 5.32 -1.05 -0.62
N CYS A 47 6.08 -0.13 -1.18
CA CYS A 47 6.93 -0.35 -2.34
C CYS A 47 8.24 -1.03 -1.95
N ALA A 48 8.78 -1.84 -2.86
CA ALA A 48 10.15 -2.35 -2.74
C ALA A 48 11.13 -1.17 -2.73
N TYR A 49 12.03 -1.14 -1.74
CA TYR A 49 13.05 -0.12 -1.65
C TYR A 49 13.94 -0.11 -2.91
N PRO A 50 14.28 1.07 -3.48
CA PRO A 50 14.14 2.44 -2.94
C PRO A 50 12.85 3.18 -3.29
N GLN A 51 11.89 2.52 -3.94
CA GLN A 51 10.69 3.19 -4.44
C GLN A 51 9.78 3.64 -3.30
N GLN A 52 8.99 4.69 -3.58
CA GLN A 52 7.97 5.21 -2.68
C GLN A 52 6.63 5.30 -3.37
N ALA A 53 5.55 5.11 -2.60
CA ALA A 53 4.19 5.29 -3.09
C ALA A 53 3.91 6.78 -3.29
N GLN A 54 3.87 7.21 -4.54
CA GLN A 54 3.54 8.55 -4.96
C GLN A 54 2.10 8.60 -5.48
N TYR A 55 1.37 9.65 -5.13
CA TYR A 55 0.03 9.88 -5.63
C TYR A 55 0.05 10.25 -7.11
N VAL A 56 -0.79 9.62 -7.92
CA VAL A 56 -0.78 9.78 -9.39
C VAL A 56 -2.09 10.27 -10.00
N GLY A 57 -3.11 10.52 -9.17
CA GLY A 57 -4.43 10.93 -9.62
C GLY A 57 -5.52 10.12 -8.91
N PRO A 58 -6.81 10.49 -9.04
CA PRO A 58 -7.40 11.52 -9.91
C PRO A 58 -7.25 12.96 -9.36
N PHE A 59 -8.04 13.91 -9.86
CA PHE A 59 -8.08 15.29 -9.32
C PHE A 59 -8.47 15.30 -7.82
N GLY A 60 -8.11 16.37 -7.11
CA GLY A 60 -8.35 16.49 -5.65
C GLY A 60 -7.12 16.18 -4.79
N GLY A 61 -6.15 15.43 -5.32
CA GLY A 61 -4.86 15.22 -4.67
C GLY A 61 -4.90 14.29 -3.45
N ALA A 62 -3.72 13.96 -2.92
CA ALA A 62 -3.59 13.09 -1.75
C ALA A 62 -4.01 13.73 -0.41
N ASN A 63 -4.43 15.00 -0.40
CA ASN A 63 -4.95 15.67 0.79
C ASN A 63 -6.43 15.33 1.07
N ASP A 64 -7.14 14.77 0.07
CA ASP A 64 -8.51 14.27 0.23
C ASP A 64 -8.47 12.78 0.61
N PRO A 65 -8.98 12.39 1.80
CA PRO A 65 -9.04 10.98 2.21
C PRO A 65 -9.83 10.08 1.26
N ASN A 66 -10.79 10.61 0.49
CA ASN A 66 -11.50 9.83 -0.52
C ASN A 66 -10.57 9.32 -1.63
N ASN A 67 -9.39 9.94 -1.78
CA ASN A 67 -8.38 9.54 -2.73
C ASN A 67 -7.37 8.53 -2.16
N TRP A 68 -7.50 8.10 -0.90
CA TRP A 68 -6.59 7.13 -0.26
C TRP A 68 -6.95 5.68 -0.58
N ILE A 69 -7.05 5.38 -1.87
CA ILE A 69 -7.23 4.03 -2.42
C ILE A 69 -5.96 3.63 -3.16
N ALA A 70 -5.62 2.34 -3.15
CA ALA A 70 -4.32 1.86 -3.65
C ALA A 70 -4.06 2.23 -5.12
N GLU A 71 -5.11 2.24 -5.95
CA GLU A 71 -5.07 2.53 -7.38
C GLU A 71 -4.61 3.96 -7.70
N ASN A 72 -4.74 4.87 -6.74
CA ASN A 72 -4.32 6.25 -6.88
C ASN A 72 -2.82 6.46 -6.59
N PHE A 73 -2.10 5.41 -6.22
CA PHE A 73 -0.68 5.44 -5.93
C PHE A 73 0.11 4.56 -6.90
N GLN A 74 1.35 4.96 -7.18
CA GLN A 74 2.32 4.15 -7.89
C GLN A 74 3.65 4.18 -7.16
N CYS A 75 4.36 3.06 -7.17
CA CYS A 75 5.75 3.01 -6.76
C CYS A 75 6.60 3.74 -7.79
N ARG A 76 7.34 4.76 -7.34
CA ARG A 76 8.27 5.55 -8.15
C ARG A 76 9.55 5.75 -7.37
N ASP A 77 10.66 5.84 -8.09
CA ASP A 77 11.93 6.26 -7.50
C ASP A 77 11.78 7.70 -6.94
N GLU A 78 12.52 8.02 -5.87
CA GLU A 78 12.60 9.39 -5.33
C GLU A 78 13.16 10.39 -6.33
#